data_AF-X6LQK3-F1
#
_entry.id   AF-X6LQK3-F1
#
_cell.length_a   1.000
_cell.length_b   1.000
_cell.length_c   1.000
_cell.angle_alpha   90.00
_cell.angle_beta   90.00
_cell.angle_gamma   90.00
#
_symmetry.space_group_name_H-M   'P 1'
#
loop_
_entity.id
_entity.type
_entity.pdbx_description
1 polymer ?
#
loop_
_entity_poly.entity_id
_entity_poly.type
_entity_poly.pdbx_seq_one_letter_code
_entity_poly.pdbx_strand_id
1 'polypeptide(L)'
;YLGLLGLNKIMPQNPRGVAENRDLILVCLDDPDVTIRMRALDLIMSMVTEKNLESIIQRLTDHLYGTDGSYRDHVLEQIIKVCSKEDYEFVRDFAWYVQLLTNMTQLQSMSRRNAELISEQMIDVTLRVPEVRKFTAQQM
;
A
#
# COMPACT_ATOMS: atom_id res chain seq x y z
N TYR A 1 11.37 -7.50 -16.81
CA TYR A 1 10.03 -7.23 -17.40
C TYR A 1 9.21 -8.49 -17.73
N LEU A 2 9.63 -9.36 -18.67
CA LEU A 2 8.82 -10.54 -19.08
C LEU A 2 8.50 -11.53 -17.94
N GLY A 3 9.42 -11.71 -17.00
CA GLY A 3 9.21 -12.56 -15.81
C GLY A 3 8.06 -12.07 -14.93
N LEU A 4 8.01 -10.78 -14.60
CA LEU A 4 6.93 -10.18 -13.79
C LEU A 4 5.56 -10.30 -14.48
N LEU A 5 5.52 -10.11 -15.81
CA LEU A 5 4.29 -10.32 -16.58
C LEU A 5 3.83 -11.78 -16.56
N GLY A 6 4.76 -12.73 -16.66
CA GLY A 6 4.46 -14.16 -16.54
C GLY A 6 3.91 -14.51 -15.17
N LEU A 7 4.58 -14.04 -14.10
CA LEU A 7 4.14 -14.25 -12.71
C LEU A 7 2.77 -13.66 -12.44
N ASN A 8 2.49 -12.44 -12.95
CA ASN A 8 1.18 -11.81 -12.80
C ASN A 8 0.06 -12.63 -13.47
N LYS A 9 0.32 -13.21 -14.64
CA LYS A 9 -0.65 -14.11 -15.30
C LYS A 9 -0.89 -15.42 -14.56
N ILE A 10 0.11 -15.93 -13.84
CA ILE A 10 0.03 -17.19 -13.08
C ILE A 10 -0.57 -16.96 -11.68
N MET A 11 -0.51 -15.73 -11.17
CA MET A 11 -0.97 -15.37 -9.83
C MET A 11 -2.39 -15.86 -9.49
N PRO A 12 -3.40 -15.75 -10.37
CA PRO A 12 -4.75 -16.27 -10.07
C PRO A 12 -4.81 -17.80 -9.96
N GLN A 13 -3.88 -18.52 -10.59
CA GLN A 13 -3.85 -19.98 -10.69
C GLN A 13 -2.97 -20.61 -9.60
N ASN A 14 -1.86 -19.96 -9.25
CA ASN A 14 -0.94 -20.44 -8.21
C ASN A 14 -0.37 -19.30 -7.36
N PRO A 15 -1.17 -18.72 -6.44
CA PRO A 15 -0.72 -17.65 -5.55
C PRO A 15 0.49 -18.04 -4.69
N ARG A 16 0.55 -19.31 -4.25
CA ARG A 16 1.60 -19.79 -3.34
C ARG A 16 2.97 -19.79 -4.00
N GLY A 17 3.08 -20.32 -5.22
CA GLY A 17 4.36 -20.35 -5.94
C GLY A 17 4.88 -18.97 -6.33
N VAL A 18 3.98 -18.00 -6.57
CA VAL A 18 4.40 -16.61 -6.81
C VAL A 18 4.88 -15.96 -5.51
N ALA A 19 4.19 -16.21 -4.39
CA ALA A 19 4.57 -15.68 -3.07
C ALA A 19 5.94 -16.20 -2.58
N GLU A 20 6.37 -17.39 -2.99
CA GLU A 20 7.74 -17.89 -2.71
C GLU A 20 8.84 -17.01 -3.31
N ASN A 21 8.53 -16.28 -4.38
CA ASN A 21 9.45 -15.37 -5.04
C ASN A 21 9.27 -13.90 -4.60
N ARG A 22 8.50 -13.65 -3.52
CA ARG A 22 8.18 -12.30 -3.05
C ARG A 22 9.41 -11.44 -2.84
N ASP A 23 10.46 -11.97 -2.24
CA ASP A 23 11.66 -11.18 -1.93
C ASP A 23 12.37 -10.71 -3.21
N LEU A 24 12.40 -11.55 -4.26
CA LEU A 24 12.91 -11.15 -5.57
C LEU A 24 12.03 -10.07 -6.22
N ILE A 25 10.71 -10.18 -6.08
CA ILE A 25 9.77 -9.18 -6.61
C ILE A 25 9.92 -7.85 -5.86
N LEU A 26 10.16 -7.87 -4.55
CA LEU A 26 10.41 -6.68 -3.74
C LEU A 26 11.70 -5.96 -4.16
N VAL A 27 12.75 -6.69 -4.57
CA VAL A 27 13.96 -6.07 -5.14
C VAL A 27 13.65 -5.30 -6.43
N CYS A 28 12.66 -5.74 -7.23
CA CYS A 28 12.26 -5.03 -8.44
C CYS A 28 11.56 -3.68 -8.17
N LEU A 29 11.21 -3.36 -6.92
CA LEU A 29 10.75 -2.01 -6.57
C LEU A 29 11.86 -0.98 -6.67
N ASP A 30 13.12 -1.36 -6.52
CA ASP A 30 14.27 -0.46 -6.58
C ASP A 30 14.93 -0.44 -7.98
N ASP A 31 14.26 -1.01 -9.00
CA ASP A 31 14.76 -1.07 -10.37
C ASP A 31 14.86 0.34 -11.01
N PRO A 32 15.90 0.64 -11.82
CA PRO A 32 16.01 1.94 -12.50
C PRO A 32 14.87 2.21 -13.47
N ASP A 33 14.26 1.19 -14.08
CA ASP A 33 13.11 1.33 -14.98
C ASP A 33 11.79 1.41 -14.19
N VAL A 34 11.17 2.59 -14.24
CA VAL A 34 9.87 2.85 -13.59
C VAL A 34 8.78 1.86 -14.03
N THR A 35 8.83 1.37 -15.27
CA THR A 35 7.87 0.38 -15.78
C THR A 35 8.02 -0.95 -15.04
N ILE A 36 9.25 -1.37 -14.75
CA ILE A 36 9.52 -2.58 -13.96
C ILE A 36 9.03 -2.37 -12.53
N ARG A 37 9.33 -1.22 -11.93
CA ARG A 37 8.83 -0.86 -10.59
C ARG A 37 7.30 -0.89 -10.50
N MET A 38 6.61 -0.35 -11.49
CA MET A 38 5.14 -0.38 -11.56
C MET A 38 4.60 -1.81 -11.66
N ARG A 39 5.21 -2.67 -12.50
CA ARG A 39 4.77 -4.06 -12.63
C ARG A 39 5.04 -4.89 -11.38
N ALA A 40 6.16 -4.62 -10.70
CA ALA A 40 6.47 -5.25 -9.42
C ALA A 40 5.44 -4.85 -8.36
N LEU A 41 5.11 -3.56 -8.28
CA LEU A 41 4.08 -3.03 -7.39
C LEU A 41 2.72 -3.70 -7.64
N ASP A 42 2.23 -3.72 -8.89
CA ASP A 42 0.97 -4.38 -9.26
C ASP A 42 0.91 -5.83 -8.76
N LEU A 43 2.01 -6.57 -8.96
CA LEU A 43 2.13 -7.96 -8.54
C LEU A 43 2.13 -8.10 -7.01
N ILE A 44 2.88 -7.26 -6.31
CA ILE A 44 2.93 -7.25 -4.83
C ILE A 44 1.54 -6.97 -4.25
N MET A 45 0.82 -5.99 -4.79
CA MET A 45 -0.52 -5.65 -4.33
C MET A 45 -1.52 -6.80 -4.54
N SER A 46 -1.33 -7.61 -5.58
CA SER A 46 -2.16 -8.81 -5.82
C SER A 46 -1.86 -9.98 -4.87
N MET A 47 -0.68 -9.99 -4.24
CA MET A 47 -0.26 -11.01 -3.26
C MET A 47 -0.65 -10.68 -1.82
N VAL A 48 -1.31 -9.54 -1.61
CA VAL A 48 -1.74 -9.10 -0.28
C VAL A 48 -2.89 -9.97 0.22
N THR A 49 -2.77 -10.33 1.49
CA THR A 49 -3.73 -11.08 2.29
C THR A 49 -3.79 -10.43 3.66
N GLU A 50 -4.84 -10.73 4.43
CA GLU A 50 -4.96 -10.29 5.82
C GLU A 50 -3.70 -10.57 6.66
N LYS A 51 -3.04 -11.71 6.44
CA LYS A 51 -1.87 -12.15 7.23
C LYS A 51 -0.58 -11.40 6.91
N ASN A 52 -0.46 -10.83 5.71
CA ASN A 52 0.79 -10.23 5.25
C ASN A 52 0.65 -8.73 4.93
N LEU A 53 -0.57 -8.16 5.04
CA LEU A 53 -0.86 -6.76 4.75
C LEU A 53 0.16 -5.83 5.40
N GLU A 54 0.24 -5.83 6.73
CA GLU A 54 1.10 -4.89 7.46
C GLU A 54 2.57 -5.00 7.03
N SER A 55 3.08 -6.22 6.82
CA SER A 55 4.47 -6.43 6.39
C SER A 55 4.75 -5.89 4.98
N ILE A 56 3.79 -6.02 4.07
CA ILE A 56 3.91 -5.51 2.71
C ILE A 56 3.81 -3.99 2.71
N ILE A 57 2.82 -3.44 3.43
CA ILE A 57 2.62 -2.00 3.54
C ILE A 57 3.83 -1.33 4.19
N GLN A 58 4.39 -1.90 5.26
CA GLN A 58 5.61 -1.37 5.89
C GLN A 58 6.75 -1.25 4.87
N ARG A 59 7.00 -2.32 4.11
CA ARG A 59 8.07 -2.33 3.10
C ARG A 59 7.85 -1.30 1.99
N LEU A 60 6.59 -1.08 1.60
CA LEU A 60 6.23 -0.07 0.60
C LEU A 60 6.36 1.35 1.15
N THR A 61 5.98 1.57 2.40
CA THR A 61 6.16 2.86 3.09
C THR A 61 7.64 3.20 3.26
N ASP A 62 8.49 2.22 3.58
CA ASP A 62 9.94 2.42 3.61
C ASP A 62 10.48 2.85 2.22
N HIS A 63 9.97 2.23 1.15
CA HIS A 63 10.32 2.57 -0.23
C HIS A 63 9.80 3.97 -0.65
N LEU A 64 8.64 4.41 -0.14
CA LEU A 64 8.07 5.74 -0.39
C LEU A 64 8.98 6.87 0.09
N TYR A 65 9.62 6.72 1.25
CA TYR A 65 10.52 7.74 1.80
C TYR A 65 11.76 7.99 0.93
N GLY A 66 12.18 7.00 0.14
CA GLY A 66 13.32 7.10 -0.78
C GLY A 66 12.97 7.53 -2.20
N THR A 67 11.67 7.66 -2.54
CA THR A 67 11.24 7.81 -3.93
C THR A 67 10.39 9.04 -4.15
N ASP A 68 10.69 9.87 -5.15
CA ASP A 68 10.00 11.13 -5.45
C ASP A 68 9.08 11.10 -6.70
N GLY A 69 8.23 12.12 -6.81
CA GLY A 69 7.45 12.41 -8.01
C GLY A 69 6.21 11.52 -8.21
N SER A 70 5.76 11.40 -9.46
CA SER A 70 4.50 10.71 -9.81
C SER A 70 4.47 9.23 -9.43
N TYR A 71 5.63 8.58 -9.34
CA TYR A 71 5.71 7.19 -8.90
C TYR A 71 5.38 7.06 -7.40
N ARG A 72 5.87 7.98 -6.56
CA ARG A 72 5.50 8.05 -5.13
C ARG A 72 3.98 8.17 -4.99
N ASP A 73 3.38 9.07 -5.77
CA ASP A 73 1.95 9.29 -5.72
C ASP A 73 1.18 8.00 -6.06
N HIS A 74 1.64 7.28 -7.08
CA HIS A 74 1.02 6.02 -7.50
C HIS A 74 1.15 4.91 -6.45
N VAL A 75 2.30 4.79 -5.77
CA VAL A 75 2.49 3.81 -4.69
C VAL A 75 1.54 4.10 -3.53
N LEU A 76 1.39 5.37 -3.14
CA LEU A 76 0.46 5.78 -2.09
C LEU A 76 -0.99 5.43 -2.47
N GLU A 77 -1.41 5.75 -3.69
CA GLU A 77 -2.73 5.38 -4.21
C GLU A 77 -2.97 3.86 -4.14
N GLN A 78 -1.97 3.03 -4.48
CA GLN A 78 -2.10 1.58 -4.38
C GLN A 78 -2.18 1.08 -2.93
N ILE A 79 -1.42 1.67 -2.00
CA ILE A 79 -1.50 1.31 -0.58
C ILE A 79 -2.91 1.56 -0.06
N ILE A 80 -3.45 2.76 -0.28
CA ILE A 80 -4.81 3.10 0.15
C ILE A 80 -5.82 2.13 -0.47
N LYS A 81 -5.72 1.89 -1.79
CA LYS A 81 -6.62 0.99 -2.52
C LYS A 81 -6.65 -0.42 -1.96
N VAL A 82 -5.50 -0.95 -1.53
CA VAL A 82 -5.43 -2.30 -0.94
C VAL A 82 -5.98 -2.31 0.48
N CYS A 83 -5.67 -1.30 1.30
CA CYS A 83 -6.17 -1.21 2.67
C CYS A 83 -7.70 -0.99 2.71
N SER A 84 -8.26 -0.23 1.76
CA SER A 84 -9.69 0.07 1.69
C SER A 84 -10.50 -0.94 0.88
N LYS A 85 -9.89 -2.06 0.45
CA LYS A 85 -10.55 -3.07 -0.38
C LYS A 85 -11.68 -3.76 0.39
N GLU A 86 -12.83 -3.94 -0.26
CA GLU A 86 -13.99 -4.69 0.27
C GLU A 86 -14.35 -4.32 1.72
N ASP A 87 -14.57 -3.02 1.97
CA ASP A 87 -14.85 -2.47 3.31
C ASP A 87 -13.77 -2.82 4.35
N TYR A 88 -12.51 -2.65 3.96
CA TYR A 88 -11.33 -2.89 4.80
C TYR A 88 -11.13 -4.37 5.16
N GLU A 89 -11.46 -5.28 4.25
CA GLU A 89 -11.41 -6.76 4.40
C GLU A 89 -10.11 -7.26 5.07
N PHE A 90 -8.97 -6.67 4.70
CA PHE A 90 -7.65 -7.09 5.18
C PHE A 90 -7.16 -6.32 6.42
N VAL A 91 -7.81 -5.23 6.82
CA VAL A 91 -7.39 -4.40 7.96
C VAL A 91 -8.09 -4.90 9.23
N ARG A 92 -7.30 -5.39 10.19
CA ARG A 92 -7.79 -5.81 11.51
C ARG A 92 -7.58 -4.76 12.59
N ASP A 93 -6.46 -4.02 12.50
CA ASP A 93 -6.12 -2.96 13.42
C ASP A 93 -6.32 -1.59 12.75
N PHE A 94 -7.43 -0.93 13.08
CA PHE A 94 -7.72 0.41 12.58
C PHE A 94 -6.88 1.50 13.24
N ALA A 95 -6.33 1.28 14.43
CA ALA A 95 -5.40 2.24 15.04
C ALA A 95 -4.08 2.25 14.24
N TRP A 96 -3.59 1.07 13.85
CA TRP A 96 -2.48 0.94 12.91
C TRP A 96 -2.78 1.65 11.59
N TYR A 97 -3.96 1.45 11.01
CA TYR A 97 -4.31 2.08 9.73
C TYR A 97 -4.40 3.62 9.84
N VAL A 98 -4.97 4.15 10.92
CA VAL A 98 -4.96 5.60 11.19
C VAL A 98 -3.53 6.12 11.32
N GLN A 99 -2.65 5.41 12.04
CA GLN A 99 -1.24 5.79 12.15
C GLN A 99 -0.54 5.80 10.80
N LEU A 100 -0.81 4.81 9.94
CA LEU A 100 -0.28 4.75 8.59
C LEU A 100 -0.70 5.99 7.77
N LEU A 101 -1.99 6.32 7.78
CA LEU A 101 -2.52 7.49 7.08
C LEU A 101 -1.88 8.79 7.61
N THR A 102 -1.77 8.95 8.93
CA THR A 102 -1.09 10.10 9.55
C THR A 102 0.38 10.17 9.13
N ASN A 103 1.12 9.06 9.13
CA ASN A 103 2.52 9.04 8.73
C ASN A 103 2.69 9.44 7.26
N MET A 104 1.76 9.05 6.37
CA MET A 104 1.78 9.47 4.98
C MET A 104 1.61 10.99 4.83
N THR A 105 0.84 11.65 5.69
CA THR A 105 0.70 13.13 5.65
C THR A 105 2.02 13.88 5.87
N GLN A 106 3.00 13.24 6.49
CA GLN A 106 4.32 13.81 6.74
C GLN A 106 5.27 13.69 5.54
N LEU A 107 4.85 13.04 4.44
CA LEU A 107 5.65 12.95 3.22
C LEU A 107 5.80 14.31 2.56
N GLN A 108 7.04 14.67 2.22
CA GLN A 108 7.33 15.90 1.51
C GLN A 108 6.75 15.86 0.09
N SER A 109 6.23 17.00 -0.36
CA SER A 109 5.71 17.18 -1.74
C SER A 109 4.56 16.24 -2.12
N MET A 110 3.59 16.07 -1.21
CA MET A 110 2.35 15.32 -1.49
C MET A 110 1.47 16.04 -2.52
N SER A 111 0.96 15.30 -3.49
CA SER A 111 -0.04 15.82 -4.44
C SER A 111 -1.40 16.05 -3.77
N ARG A 112 -2.16 17.03 -4.29
CA ARG A 112 -3.51 17.35 -3.79
C ARG A 112 -4.44 16.13 -3.79
N ARG A 113 -4.36 15.30 -4.82
CA ARG A 113 -5.16 14.08 -4.95
C ARG A 113 -4.90 13.10 -3.80
N ASN A 114 -3.64 12.93 -3.41
CA ASN A 114 -3.28 12.05 -2.31
C ASN A 114 -3.72 12.59 -0.95
N ALA A 115 -3.63 13.90 -0.76
CA ALA A 115 -4.18 14.54 0.43
C ALA A 115 -5.70 14.34 0.52
N GLU A 116 -6.43 14.48 -0.59
CA GLU A 116 -7.87 14.21 -0.66
C GLU A 116 -8.18 12.75 -0.32
N LEU A 117 -7.48 11.79 -0.92
CA LEU A 117 -7.65 10.35 -0.63
C LEU A 117 -7.40 10.02 0.86
N ILE A 118 -6.31 10.53 1.44
CA ILE A 118 -6.02 10.30 2.87
C ILE A 118 -7.14 10.90 3.72
N SER A 119 -7.62 12.10 3.39
CA SER A 119 -8.68 12.77 4.16
C SER A 119 -10.00 12.01 4.10
N GLU A 120 -10.38 11.47 2.93
CA GLU A 120 -11.58 10.66 2.75
C GLU A 120 -11.52 9.39 3.60
N GLN A 121 -10.39 8.68 3.56
CA GLN A 121 -10.18 7.47 4.35
C GLN A 121 -10.18 7.75 5.84
N MET A 122 -9.52 8.84 6.26
CA MET A 122 -9.47 9.25 7.65
C MET A 122 -10.87 9.55 8.20
N ILE A 123 -11.69 10.27 7.44
CA ILE A 123 -13.08 10.57 7.80
C ILE A 123 -13.91 9.29 7.86
N ASP A 124 -13.83 8.44 6.83
CA ASP A 124 -14.63 7.21 6.75
C ASP A 124 -14.34 6.25 7.91
N VAL A 125 -13.06 5.97 8.20
CA VAL A 125 -12.64 5.12 9.32
C VAL A 125 -13.08 5.70 10.66
N THR A 126 -12.88 7.01 10.87
CA THR A 126 -13.25 7.68 12.13
C THR A 126 -14.76 7.67 12.38
N LEU A 127 -15.56 7.77 11.32
CA LEU A 127 -17.02 7.70 11.43
C LEU A 127 -17.49 6.26 11.71
N ARG A 128 -16.96 5.27 10.99
CA ARG A 128 -17.41 3.86 11.06
C ARG A 128 -16.88 3.11 12.27
N VAL A 129 -15.71 3.47 12.80
CA VAL A 129 -15.03 2.75 13.90
C VAL A 129 -14.94 3.67 15.14
N PRO A 130 -15.92 3.61 16.07
CA PRO A 130 -15.94 4.47 17.26
C PRO A 130 -14.70 4.37 18.14
N GLU A 131 -14.07 3.19 18.19
CA GLU A 131 -12.95 2.86 19.05
C GLU A 131 -11.70 3.69 18.73
N VAL A 132 -11.48 4.03 17.46
CA VAL A 132 -10.29 4.78 17.03
C VAL A 132 -10.45 6.29 17.15
N ARG A 133 -11.66 6.82 17.36
CA ARG A 133 -11.92 8.28 17.35
C ARG A 133 -11.04 9.07 18.32
N LYS A 134 -10.86 8.55 19.54
CA LYS A 134 -10.01 9.19 20.56
C LYS A 134 -8.54 9.19 20.13
N PHE A 135 -8.08 8.08 19.55
CA PHE A 135 -6.73 7.94 19.03
C PHE A 135 -6.50 8.88 17.84
N THR A 136 -7.42 8.91 16.87
CA THR A 136 -7.35 9.82 15.72
C THR A 136 -7.26 11.28 16.17
N ALA A 137 -8.09 11.70 17.14
CA ALA A 137 -8.08 13.07 17.66
C ALA A 137 -6.77 13.46 18.38
N GLN A 138 -5.98 12.48 18.84
CA GLN A 138 -4.66 12.73 19.45
C GLN A 138 -3.53 12.80 18.42
N GLN A 139 -3.74 12.22 17.23
CA GLN A 139 -2.75 12.11 16.16
C GLN A 139 -2.84 13.25 15.12
N MET A 140 -3.93 14.03 15.17
CA MET A 140 -4.16 15.24 14.36
C MET A 140 -3.69 16.48 15.11
#